data_AF-W1YUY0-F1
#
_entry.id   AF-W1YUY0-F1
#
_cell.length_a   1.000
_cell.length_b   1.000
_cell.length_c   1.000
_cell.angle_alpha   90.00
_cell.angle_beta   90.00
_cell.angle_gamma   90.00
#
_symmetry.space_group_name_H-M   'P 1'
#
loop_
_entity.id
_entity.type
_entity.pdbx_description
1 polymer ?
#
loop_
_entity_poly.entity_id
_entity_poly.type
_entity_poly.pdbx_seq_one_letter_code
_entity_poly.pdbx_strand_id
1 'polypeptide(L)'
;PESIASFAASFGATIGQNGCAGLYPAMLAVMVAPTVGINPLDPMWIATLVGIVTVSSAGVAGVGGGATFAALIVLPAMGLPVTLVALLISVEPLIDMGRTALNVSGSMTAGTLTSQWLKQTD
;
A
#
# COMPACT_ATOMS: atom_id res chain seq x y z
N PRO A 1 1.82 -26.79 1.89
CA PRO A 1 1.24 -27.16 3.20
C PRO A 1 0.17 -26.17 3.70
N GLU A 2 -0.88 -26.69 4.34
CA GLU A 2 -1.98 -25.89 4.90
C GLU A 2 -1.51 -24.85 5.92
N SER A 3 -0.51 -25.19 6.75
CA SER A 3 0.05 -24.28 7.75
C SER A 3 0.63 -23.00 7.14
N ILE A 4 1.38 -23.11 6.04
CA ILE A 4 1.96 -21.95 5.32
C ILE A 4 0.84 -21.13 4.66
N ALA A 5 -0.11 -21.79 4.01
CA ALA A 5 -1.21 -21.10 3.33
C ALA A 5 -2.09 -20.30 4.31
N SER A 6 -2.50 -20.93 5.42
CA SER A 6 -3.31 -20.30 6.45
C SER A 6 -2.57 -19.15 7.16
N PHE A 7 -1.26 -19.33 7.44
CA PHE A 7 -0.45 -18.26 8.01
C PHE A 7 -0.29 -17.09 7.03
N ALA A 8 0.10 -17.35 5.79
CA ALA A 8 0.31 -16.29 4.79
C ALA A 8 -0.99 -15.50 4.50
N ALA A 9 -2.14 -16.18 4.43
CA ALA A 9 -3.43 -15.52 4.22
C ALA A 9 -3.85 -14.66 5.42
N SER A 10 -3.78 -15.20 6.65
CA SER A 10 -4.19 -14.47 7.86
C SER A 10 -3.24 -13.33 8.21
N PHE A 11 -1.92 -13.57 8.11
CA PHE A 11 -0.91 -12.54 8.32
C PHE A 11 -0.99 -11.45 7.24
N GLY A 12 -1.10 -11.86 5.97
CA GLY A 12 -1.21 -10.98 4.81
C GLY A 12 -2.45 -10.08 4.80
N ALA A 13 -3.54 -10.52 5.44
CA ALA A 13 -4.74 -9.70 5.58
C ALA A 13 -4.52 -8.44 6.43
N THR A 14 -3.53 -8.45 7.33
CA THR A 14 -3.26 -7.36 8.29
C THR A 14 -1.94 -6.64 8.04
N ILE A 15 -0.92 -7.36 7.56
CA ILE A 15 0.44 -6.87 7.27
C ILE A 15 0.77 -7.19 5.81
N GLY A 16 1.53 -6.32 5.14
CA GLY A 16 1.91 -6.56 3.73
C GLY A 16 0.80 -6.17 2.74
N GLN A 17 -0.06 -5.22 3.12
CA GLN A 17 -1.08 -4.65 2.23
C GLN A 17 -0.46 -3.72 1.18
N ASN A 18 0.28 -4.27 0.21
CA ASN A 18 0.98 -3.52 -0.84
C ASN A 18 0.07 -2.53 -1.59
N GLY A 19 -1.18 -2.91 -1.85
CA GLY A 19 -2.17 -2.05 -2.48
C GLY A 19 -2.64 -0.91 -1.58
N CYS A 20 -3.01 -1.20 -0.32
CA CYS A 20 -3.55 -0.20 0.61
C CYS A 20 -2.46 0.75 1.16
N ALA A 21 -1.35 0.18 1.59
CA ALA A 21 -0.34 0.91 2.36
C ALA A 21 0.86 1.36 1.50
N GLY A 22 1.03 0.75 0.33
CA GLY A 22 2.06 1.14 -0.64
C GLY A 22 1.49 1.98 -1.78
N LEU A 23 0.69 1.34 -2.62
CA LEU A 23 0.29 1.87 -3.92
C LEU A 23 -0.69 3.04 -3.81
N TYR A 24 -1.69 2.92 -2.91
CA TYR A 24 -2.70 3.96 -2.72
C TYR A 24 -2.14 5.32 -2.27
N PRO A 25 -1.38 5.43 -1.15
CA PRO A 25 -0.82 6.72 -0.73
C PRO A 25 0.20 7.28 -1.73
N ALA A 26 0.97 6.42 -2.42
CA ALA A 26 1.90 6.86 -3.45
C ALA A 26 1.16 7.45 -4.67
N MET A 27 0.11 6.79 -5.13
CA MET A 27 -0.76 7.27 -6.21
C MET A 27 -1.36 8.63 -5.84
N LEU A 28 -1.90 8.78 -4.62
CA LEU A 28 -2.44 10.04 -4.14
C LEU A 28 -1.39 11.16 -4.13
N ALA A 29 -0.19 10.88 -3.61
CA ALA A 29 0.89 11.86 -3.55
C ALA A 29 1.28 12.34 -4.96
N VAL A 30 1.41 11.41 -5.92
CA VAL A 30 1.75 11.72 -7.32
C VAL A 30 0.65 12.53 -8.01
N MET A 31 -0.62 12.20 -7.78
CA MET A 31 -1.75 12.95 -8.35
C MET A 31 -1.85 14.38 -7.79
N VAL A 32 -1.54 14.56 -6.51
CA VAL A 32 -1.68 15.85 -5.81
C VAL A 32 -0.47 16.76 -6.03
N ALA A 33 0.75 16.22 -6.15
CA ALA A 33 1.98 17.01 -6.26
C ALA A 33 1.93 18.15 -7.32
N PRO A 34 1.44 17.94 -8.56
CA PRO A 34 1.35 19.02 -9.55
C PRO A 34 0.45 20.18 -9.13
N THR A 35 -0.60 19.91 -8.35
CA THR A 35 -1.57 20.93 -7.90
C THR A 35 -0.96 21.96 -6.95
N VAL A 36 0.16 21.59 -6.30
CA VAL A 36 0.93 22.45 -5.39
C VAL A 36 2.28 22.87 -6.00
N GLY A 37 2.48 22.67 -7.30
CA GLY A 37 3.70 23.07 -8.01
C GLY A 37 4.90 22.14 -7.81
N ILE A 38 4.71 20.94 -7.26
CA ILE A 38 5.77 19.94 -7.11
C ILE A 38 5.83 19.08 -8.38
N ASN A 39 7.04 18.84 -8.89
CA ASN A 39 7.26 17.93 -10.01
C ASN A 39 7.30 16.47 -9.51
N PRO A 40 6.29 15.63 -9.80
CA PRO A 40 6.27 14.23 -9.33
C PRO A 40 7.26 13.32 -10.07
N LEU A 41 7.87 13.80 -11.15
CA LEU A 41 8.88 13.06 -11.93
C LEU A 41 10.31 13.34 -11.45
N ASP A 42 10.49 14.24 -10.48
CA ASP A 42 11.80 14.48 -9.90
C ASP A 42 12.32 13.21 -9.18
N PRO A 43 13.49 12.66 -9.56
CA PRO A 43 14.02 11.43 -8.97
C PRO A 43 14.22 11.51 -7.45
N MET A 44 14.61 12.68 -6.93
CA MET A 44 14.81 12.87 -5.49
C MET A 44 13.48 12.87 -4.73
N TRP A 45 12.46 13.50 -5.29
CA TRP A 45 11.10 13.43 -4.76
C TRP A 45 10.54 12.00 -4.77
N ILE A 46 10.73 11.24 -5.87
CA ILE A 46 10.32 9.84 -5.96
C ILE A 46 11.02 8.99 -4.90
N ALA A 47 12.34 9.14 -4.73
CA ALA A 47 13.10 8.40 -3.73
C ALA A 47 12.59 8.69 -2.31
N THR A 48 12.28 9.96 -2.02
CA THR A 48 11.69 10.39 -0.74
C THR A 48 10.32 9.76 -0.51
N LEU A 49 9.45 9.80 -1.54
CA LEU A 49 8.13 9.19 -1.49
C LEU A 49 8.21 7.69 -1.23
N VAL A 50 9.06 6.97 -1.95
CA VAL A 50 9.26 5.52 -1.76
C VAL A 50 9.71 5.24 -0.33
N GLY A 51 10.70 5.98 0.19
CA GLY A 51 11.17 5.81 1.57
C GLY A 51 10.06 6.01 2.60
N ILE A 52 9.30 7.10 2.49
CA ILE A 52 8.20 7.42 3.41
C ILE A 52 7.08 6.38 3.32
N VAL A 53 6.67 5.99 2.12
CA VAL A 53 5.63 4.99 1.91
C VAL A 53 6.06 3.62 2.45
N THR A 54 7.31 3.20 2.21
CA THR A 54 7.83 1.94 2.75
C THR A 54 7.80 1.93 4.28
N VAL A 55 8.31 2.98 4.92
CA VAL A 55 8.30 3.07 6.39
C VAL A 55 6.88 3.18 6.94
N SER A 56 6.05 4.01 6.33
CA SER A 56 4.64 4.18 6.72
C SER A 56 3.84 2.88 6.61
N SER A 57 4.16 2.03 5.62
CA SER A 57 3.41 0.79 5.40
C SER A 57 3.51 -0.19 6.58
N ALA A 58 4.64 -0.18 7.28
CA ALA A 58 4.82 -0.96 8.50
C ALA A 58 3.97 -0.40 9.67
N GLY A 59 3.79 0.92 9.74
CA GLY A 59 3.03 1.58 10.80
C GLY A 59 1.50 1.45 10.70
N VAL A 60 0.98 1.04 9.54
CA VAL A 60 -0.47 0.89 9.29
C VAL A 60 -0.95 -0.55 9.50
N ALA A 61 -0.02 -1.48 9.73
CA ALA A 61 -0.29 -2.87 10.05
C ALA A 61 -1.40 -3.02 11.12
N GLY A 62 -2.47 -3.74 10.79
CA GLY A 62 -3.57 -4.01 11.74
C GLY A 62 -4.51 -2.84 12.07
N VAL A 63 -4.32 -1.66 11.46
CA VAL A 63 -5.22 -0.51 11.63
C VAL A 63 -6.40 -0.62 10.66
N GLY A 64 -7.63 -0.50 11.18
CA GLY A 64 -8.85 -0.50 10.35
C GLY A 64 -8.87 0.68 9.38
N GLY A 65 -9.30 0.47 8.13
CA GLY A 65 -9.30 1.53 7.10
C GLY A 65 -7.91 1.82 6.50
N GLY A 66 -7.04 0.80 6.44
CA GLY A 66 -5.60 0.91 6.17
C GLY A 66 -5.17 1.89 5.07
N ALA A 67 -5.84 1.96 3.93
CA ALA A 67 -5.44 2.88 2.86
C ALA A 67 -5.68 4.36 3.18
N THR A 68 -6.79 4.68 3.85
CA THR A 68 -7.06 6.05 4.31
C THR A 68 -6.00 6.46 5.32
N PHE A 69 -5.70 5.62 6.31
CA PHE A 69 -4.66 5.91 7.30
C PHE A 69 -3.26 6.03 6.69
N ALA A 70 -2.93 5.19 5.72
CA ALA A 70 -1.66 5.31 4.98
C ALA A 70 -1.58 6.66 4.25
N ALA A 71 -2.66 7.12 3.63
CA ALA A 71 -2.71 8.44 3.00
C ALA A 71 -2.60 9.59 4.02
N LEU A 72 -3.25 9.47 5.18
CA LEU A 72 -3.17 10.46 6.26
C LEU A 72 -1.76 10.57 6.86
N ILE A 73 -0.92 9.54 6.75
CA ILE A 73 0.48 9.58 7.19
C ILE A 73 1.38 10.13 6.07
N VAL A 74 1.28 9.57 4.87
CA VAL A 74 2.19 9.87 3.76
C VAL A 74 2.01 11.30 3.24
N LEU A 75 0.78 11.78 3.06
CA LEU A 75 0.56 13.11 2.46
C LEU A 75 1.13 14.23 3.34
N PRO A 76 0.84 14.32 4.66
CA PRO A 76 1.48 15.31 5.51
C PRO A 76 3.00 15.17 5.59
N ALA A 77 3.52 13.94 5.61
CA ALA A 77 4.97 13.69 5.62
C ALA A 77 5.66 14.19 4.33
N MET A 78 4.94 14.23 3.21
CA MET A 78 5.39 14.79 1.94
C MET A 78 5.07 16.30 1.80
N GLY A 79 4.49 16.94 2.82
CA GLY A 79 4.05 18.33 2.76
C GLY A 79 2.83 18.58 1.87
N LEU A 80 2.05 17.54 1.57
CA LEU A 80 0.89 17.58 0.68
C LEU A 80 -0.42 17.74 1.46
N PRO A 81 -1.40 18.48 0.91
CA PRO A 81 -2.70 18.68 1.55
C PRO A 81 -3.55 17.40 1.50
N VAL A 82 -4.09 17.03 2.66
CA VAL A 82 -4.90 15.81 2.84
C VAL A 82 -6.33 15.96 2.34
N THR A 83 -6.80 17.20 2.23
CA THR A 83 -8.15 17.54 1.77
C THR A 83 -8.41 17.09 0.33
N LEU A 84 -7.38 16.90 -0.49
CA LEU A 84 -7.51 16.43 -1.87
C LEU A 84 -7.77 14.92 -1.97
N VAL A 85 -7.59 14.15 -0.89
CA VAL A 85 -8.06 12.75 -0.81
C VAL A 85 -9.58 12.67 -1.00
N ALA A 86 -10.32 13.68 -0.53
CA ALA A 86 -11.77 13.74 -0.66
C ALA A 86 -12.26 13.78 -2.11
N LEU A 87 -11.43 14.22 -3.07
CA LEU A 87 -11.79 14.28 -4.49
C LEU A 87 -11.96 12.89 -5.12
N LEU A 88 -11.30 11.87 -4.57
CA LEU A 88 -11.30 10.51 -5.13
C LEU A 88 -12.42 9.62 -4.59
N ILE A 89 -13.30 10.17 -3.74
CA ILE A 89 -14.38 9.41 -3.10
C ILE A 89 -15.34 8.78 -4.12
N SER A 90 -15.51 9.40 -5.29
CA SER A 90 -16.40 8.92 -6.36
C SER A 90 -15.85 7.67 -7.08
N VAL A 91 -14.53 7.50 -7.10
CA VAL A 91 -13.84 6.37 -7.76
C VAL A 91 -13.27 5.37 -6.75
N GLU A 92 -13.31 5.69 -5.46
CA GLU A 92 -12.78 4.86 -4.38
C GLU A 92 -13.28 3.41 -4.44
N PRO A 93 -14.57 3.10 -4.70
CA PRO A 93 -15.00 1.70 -4.79
C PRO A 93 -14.31 0.91 -5.91
N LEU A 94 -13.99 1.55 -7.04
CA LEU A 94 -13.30 0.90 -8.15
C LEU A 94 -11.83 0.67 -7.82
N ILE A 95 -11.19 1.67 -7.21
CA ILE A 95 -9.79 1.59 -6.79
C ILE A 95 -9.64 0.54 -5.68
N ASP A 96 -10.56 0.51 -4.70
CA ASP A 96 -10.57 -0.40 -3.55
C ASP A 96 -10.60 -1.88 -3.97
N MET A 97 -11.41 -2.21 -4.98
CA MET A 97 -11.43 -3.57 -5.55
C MET A 97 -10.06 -3.97 -6.09
N GLY A 98 -9.41 -3.08 -6.85
CA GLY A 98 -8.08 -3.33 -7.42
C GLY A 98 -7.00 -3.53 -6.36
N ARG A 99 -6.93 -2.63 -5.37
CA ARG A 99 -5.96 -2.75 -4.27
C ARG A 99 -6.20 -3.98 -3.39
N THR A 100 -7.46 -4.37 -3.18
CA THR A 100 -7.79 -5.58 -2.42
C THR A 100 -7.34 -6.83 -3.17
N ALA A 101 -7.58 -6.90 -4.48
CA ALA A 101 -7.09 -8.00 -5.31
C ALA A 101 -5.54 -8.12 -5.27
N LEU A 102 -4.83 -6.98 -5.28
CA LEU A 102 -3.36 -6.96 -5.17
C LEU A 102 -2.86 -7.44 -3.79
N ASN A 103 -3.52 -7.06 -2.70
CA ASN A 103 -3.16 -7.50 -1.35
C ASN A 103 -3.31 -9.02 -1.20
N VAL A 104 -4.44 -9.57 -1.68
CA VAL A 104 -4.70 -11.01 -1.64
C VAL A 104 -3.69 -11.76 -2.51
N SER A 105 -3.42 -11.25 -3.72
CA SER A 105 -2.41 -11.84 -4.62
C SER A 105 -1.01 -11.84 -3.99
N GLY A 106 -0.59 -10.73 -3.38
CA GLY A 106 0.70 -10.65 -2.69
C GLY A 106 0.82 -11.64 -1.52
N SER A 107 -0.25 -11.83 -0.76
CA SER A 107 -0.31 -12.79 0.34
C SER A 107 -0.16 -14.23 -0.17
N MET A 108 -0.84 -14.57 -1.27
CA MET A 108 -0.69 -15.87 -1.93
C MET A 108 0.73 -16.08 -2.45
N THR A 109 1.31 -15.09 -3.15
CA THR A 109 2.68 -15.16 -3.66
C THR A 109 3.69 -15.38 -2.53
N ALA A 110 3.56 -14.67 -1.41
CA ALA A 110 4.43 -14.86 -0.24
C ALA A 110 4.33 -16.28 0.32
N GLY A 111 3.11 -16.84 0.42
CA GLY A 111 2.89 -18.23 0.84
C GLY A 111 3.53 -19.23 -0.13
N THR A 112 3.34 -19.06 -1.44
CA THR A 112 3.92 -19.94 -2.47
C THR A 112 5.44 -19.91 -2.44
N LEU A 113 6.05 -18.72 -2.41
CA LEU A 113 7.51 -18.57 -2.34
C LEU A 113 8.08 -19.19 -1.06
N THR A 114 7.41 -18.99 0.07
CA THR A 114 7.81 -19.60 1.35
C THR A 114 7.78 -21.13 1.26
N SER A 115 6.70 -21.69 0.70
CA SER A 115 6.58 -23.14 0.48
C SER A 115 7.71 -23.68 -0.40
N GLN A 116 8.05 -22.97 -1.48
CA GLN A 116 9.15 -23.34 -2.37
C GLN A 116 10.51 -23.28 -1.68
N TRP A 117 10.81 -22.20 -0.95
CA TRP A 117 12.09 -22.03 -0.27
C TRP A 117 12.30 -23.04 0.86
N LEU A 118 11.23 -23.39 1.57
CA LEU A 118 11.27 -24.43 2.60
C LEU A 118 11.24 -25.85 2.03
N LYS A 119 11.14 -26.02 0.70
CA LYS A 119 10.99 -27.32 0.02
C LYS A 119 9.81 -28.14 0.55
N GLN A 120 8.74 -27.45 0.91
CA GLN A 120 7.47 -28.04 1.36
C GLN A 120 6.38 -27.90 0.30
N THR A 121 6.78 -27.64 -0.95
CA THR A 121 5.92 -27.73 -2.12
C THR A 121 5.77 -29.22 -2.41
N ASP A 122 4.64 -29.78 -1.97
CA ASP A 122 4.16 -31.07 -2.44
C ASP A 122 3.58 -30.93 -3.86
#